data_AF-A0A158ITL4-F1
#
_entry.id   AF-A0A158ITL4-F1
#
_cell.length_a   1.000
_cell.length_b   1.000
_cell.length_c   1.000
_cell.angle_alpha   90.00
_cell.angle_beta   90.00
_cell.angle_gamma   90.00
#
_symmetry.space_group_name_H-M   'P 1'
#
loop_
_entity.id
_entity.type
_entity.pdbx_description
1 polymer ?
#
loop_
_entity_poly.entity_id
_entity_poly.type
_entity_poly.pdbx_seq_one_letter_code
_entity_poly.pdbx_strand_id
1 'polypeptide(L)'
;MSAVLQKADTVLSARELETYRDDGFLTMRRVLASELMQRLNDVTDRLREEARHLTARTKHFDLAKGHSAERPRVRRISSPTELDTIFREIAFDSILGDIAAELVGGAVKFYHSKLNFKSPEGGAEIGWHQDWPVFPHTNTNLLR
;
A
#
# COMPACT_ATOMS: atom_id res chain seq x y z
N MET A 1 -25.54 22.24 14.40
CA MET A 1 -26.34 21.67 13.30
C MET A 1 -25.41 20.75 12.52
N SER A 2 -25.71 19.44 12.54
CA SER A 2 -24.85 18.41 11.95
C SER A 2 -24.93 18.52 10.44
N ALA A 3 -23.81 18.83 9.80
CA ALA A 3 -23.69 18.74 8.36
C ALA A 3 -23.69 17.25 8.02
N VAL A 4 -24.83 16.77 7.52
CA VAL A 4 -24.90 15.48 6.83
C VAL A 4 -23.94 15.61 5.65
N LEU A 5 -22.80 14.91 5.72
CA LEU A 5 -21.89 14.76 4.59
C LEU A 5 -22.73 14.25 3.42
N GLN A 6 -22.85 15.07 2.37
CA GLN A 6 -23.42 14.65 1.10
C GLN A 6 -22.71 13.36 0.69
N LYS A 7 -23.50 12.29 0.45
CA LYS A 7 -22.98 11.03 -0.05
C LYS A 7 -22.24 11.35 -1.35
N ALA A 8 -20.92 11.19 -1.33
CA ALA A 8 -20.10 11.30 -2.53
C ALA A 8 -20.71 10.43 -3.64
N ASP A 9 -20.57 10.86 -4.89
CA ASP A 9 -20.89 10.00 -6.03
C ASP A 9 -20.18 8.66 -5.82
N THR A 10 -20.92 7.57 -5.97
CA THR A 10 -20.45 6.24 -5.60
C THR A 10 -19.26 5.87 -6.49
N VAL A 11 -18.14 5.49 -5.90
CA VAL A 11 -16.87 5.21 -6.59
C VAL A 11 -16.88 3.83 -7.24
N LEU A 12 -17.57 2.88 -6.62
CA LEU A 12 -17.72 1.50 -7.09
C LEU A 12 -19.12 1.24 -7.63
N SER A 13 -19.17 0.51 -8.74
CA SER A 13 -20.43 -0.01 -9.25
C SER A 13 -20.98 -1.13 -8.35
N ALA A 14 -22.29 -1.37 -8.43
CA ALA A 14 -22.92 -2.48 -7.71
C ALA A 14 -22.28 -3.84 -8.02
N ARG A 15 -21.83 -4.03 -9.27
CA ARG A 15 -21.16 -5.25 -9.71
C ARG A 15 -19.77 -5.41 -9.10
N GLU A 16 -19.00 -4.33 -8.97
CA GLU A 16 -17.67 -4.37 -8.33
C GLU A 16 -17.80 -4.68 -6.83
N LEU A 17 -18.83 -4.14 -6.16
CA LEU A 17 -19.15 -4.47 -4.77
C LEU A 17 -19.57 -5.94 -4.61
N GLU A 18 -20.39 -6.46 -5.52
CA GLU A 18 -20.79 -7.88 -5.52
C GLU A 18 -19.58 -8.79 -5.76
N THR A 19 -18.75 -8.46 -6.74
CA THR A 19 -17.51 -9.21 -7.04
C THR A 19 -16.58 -9.28 -5.83
N TYR A 20 -16.38 -8.15 -5.13
CA TYR A 20 -15.56 -8.14 -3.92
C TYR A 20 -16.14 -9.02 -2.80
N ARG A 21 -17.46 -9.03 -2.62
CA ARG A 21 -18.13 -9.84 -1.60
C ARG A 21 -18.03 -11.34 -1.90
N ASP A 22 -18.17 -11.72 -3.15
CA ASP A 22 -18.18 -13.12 -3.57
C ASP A 22 -16.77 -13.70 -3.66
N ASP A 23 -15.82 -12.95 -4.24
CA ASP A 23 -14.46 -13.43 -4.52
C ASP A 23 -13.44 -13.04 -3.45
N GLY A 24 -13.75 -12.05 -2.61
CA GLY A 24 -12.85 -11.52 -1.58
C GLY A 24 -11.76 -10.58 -2.11
N PHE A 25 -11.80 -10.21 -3.39
CA PHE A 25 -10.88 -9.24 -4.00
C PHE A 25 -11.53 -8.47 -5.15
N LEU A 26 -10.93 -7.33 -5.53
CA LEU A 26 -11.34 -6.54 -6.68
C LEU A 26 -10.12 -6.11 -7.50
N THR A 27 -10.23 -6.12 -8.83
CA THR A 27 -9.18 -5.62 -9.73
C THR A 27 -9.66 -4.37 -10.44
N MET A 28 -8.96 -3.26 -10.21
CA MET A 28 -9.24 -1.97 -10.86
C MET A 28 -8.02 -1.52 -11.66
N ARG A 29 -8.23 -0.91 -12.84
CA ARG A 29 -7.15 -0.47 -13.74
C ARG A 29 -7.11 1.05 -13.82
N ARG A 30 -5.90 1.61 -13.81
CA ARG A 30 -5.66 3.07 -13.99
C ARG A 30 -6.45 3.94 -12.99
N VAL A 31 -6.49 3.49 -11.73
CA VAL A 31 -7.17 4.19 -10.63
C VAL A 31 -6.44 5.47 -10.23
N LEU A 32 -5.11 5.48 -10.36
CA LEU A 32 -4.27 6.64 -10.08
C LEU A 32 -3.88 7.33 -11.40
N ALA A 33 -3.84 8.66 -11.37
CA ALA A 33 -3.38 9.48 -12.50
C ALA A 33 -1.93 9.12 -12.88
N SER A 34 -1.61 9.21 -14.17
CA SER A 34 -0.28 8.90 -14.72
C SER A 34 0.83 9.71 -14.04
N GLU A 35 0.56 10.98 -13.76
CA GLU A 35 1.50 11.92 -13.17
C GLU A 35 1.79 11.56 -11.71
N LEU A 36 0.76 11.16 -10.96
CA LEU A 36 0.90 10.68 -9.59
C LEU A 36 1.70 9.36 -9.56
N MET A 37 1.42 8.45 -10.49
CA MET A 37 2.18 7.21 -10.64
C MET A 37 3.65 7.45 -10.99
N GLN A 38 3.95 8.42 -11.85
CA GLN A 38 5.33 8.77 -12.18
C GLN A 38 6.08 9.29 -10.94
N ARG A 39 5.50 10.25 -10.21
CA ARG A 39 6.08 10.78 -8.97
C ARG A 39 6.32 9.68 -7.93
N LEU A 40 5.39 8.75 -7.79
CA LEU A 40 5.53 7.59 -6.90
C LEU A 40 6.73 6.72 -7.27
N ASN A 41 6.92 6.45 -8.57
CA ASN A 41 8.04 5.66 -9.06
C ASN A 41 9.36 6.38 -8.81
N ASP A 42 9.44 7.69 -9.12
CA ASP A 42 10.66 8.49 -8.93
C ASP A 42 11.10 8.49 -7.46
N VAL A 43 10.17 8.69 -6.52
CA VAL A 43 10.45 8.63 -5.08
C VAL A 43 10.82 7.22 -4.64
N THR A 44 10.14 6.21 -5.17
CA THR A 44 10.46 4.80 -4.84
C THR A 44 11.87 4.44 -5.27
N ASP A 45 12.30 4.85 -6.46
CA ASP A 45 13.65 4.60 -6.96
C ASP A 45 14.70 5.41 -6.20
N ARG A 46 14.41 6.68 -5.84
CA ARG A 46 15.26 7.46 -4.95
C ARG A 46 15.46 6.77 -3.59
N LEU A 47 14.40 6.30 -2.94
CA LEU A 47 14.51 5.59 -1.65
C LEU A 47 15.32 4.28 -1.78
N ARG A 48 15.18 3.56 -2.89
CA ARG A 48 15.98 2.36 -3.16
C ARG A 48 17.46 2.69 -3.35
N GLU A 49 17.76 3.81 -3.98
CA GLU A 49 19.13 4.30 -4.18
C GLU A 49 19.76 4.77 -2.87
N GLU A 50 19.02 5.50 -2.03
CA GLU A 50 19.47 5.89 -0.67
C GLU A 50 19.86 4.68 0.18
N ALA A 51 19.18 3.54 -0.01
CA ALA A 51 19.51 2.31 0.70
C ALA A 51 20.92 1.78 0.38
N ARG A 52 21.58 2.24 -0.70
CA ARG A 52 22.97 1.89 -1.06
C ARG A 52 23.96 2.10 0.09
N HIS A 53 23.71 3.12 0.91
CA HIS A 53 24.59 3.48 2.01
C HIS A 53 24.28 2.72 3.30
N LEU A 54 23.27 1.84 3.30
CA LEU A 54 22.87 1.06 4.46
C LEU A 54 23.59 -0.28 4.48
N THR A 55 24.29 -0.58 5.57
CA THR A 55 24.95 -1.88 5.77
C THR A 55 24.13 -2.84 6.63
N ALA A 56 23.03 -2.35 7.22
CA ALA A 56 22.16 -3.12 8.09
C ALA A 56 20.70 -2.68 7.98
N ARG A 57 19.79 -3.55 8.44
CA ARG A 57 18.35 -3.23 8.58
C ARG A 57 18.17 -2.01 9.48
N THR A 58 17.23 -1.14 9.10
CA THR A 58 16.79 0.00 9.92
C THR A 58 15.33 -0.17 10.34
N LYS A 59 14.74 0.85 10.98
CA LYS A 59 13.29 0.87 11.26
C LYS A 59 12.44 0.85 9.98
N HIS A 60 12.95 1.39 8.88
CA HIS A 60 12.22 1.49 7.60
C HIS A 60 12.71 0.49 6.57
N PHE A 61 14.02 0.28 6.48
CA PHE A 61 14.64 -0.48 5.41
C PHE A 61 14.98 -1.91 5.84
N ASP A 62 14.49 -2.84 5.05
CA ASP A 62 14.76 -4.26 5.15
C ASP A 62 15.56 -4.68 3.93
N LEU A 63 16.87 -4.89 4.09
CA LEU A 63 17.80 -5.15 2.99
C LEU A 63 17.63 -6.60 2.49
N ALA A 64 17.73 -6.81 1.18
CA ALA A 64 17.66 -8.15 0.61
C ALA A 64 19.01 -8.87 0.69
N LYS A 65 19.02 -10.19 0.52
CA LYS A 65 20.25 -10.98 0.42
C LYS A 65 21.11 -10.46 -0.74
N GLY A 66 22.41 -10.29 -0.49
CA GLY A 66 23.36 -9.78 -1.48
C GLY A 66 23.28 -8.28 -1.73
N HIS A 67 22.66 -7.52 -0.82
CA HIS A 67 22.79 -6.07 -0.78
C HIS A 67 24.26 -5.66 -0.60
N SER A 68 24.72 -4.71 -1.41
CA SER A 68 25.97 -3.97 -1.20
C SER A 68 25.85 -2.55 -1.75
N ALA A 69 26.85 -1.72 -1.49
CA ALA A 69 26.92 -0.38 -2.05
C ALA A 69 27.06 -0.39 -3.58
N GLU A 70 27.56 -1.46 -4.20
CA GLU A 70 27.63 -1.62 -5.65
C GLU A 70 26.33 -2.17 -6.23
N ARG A 71 25.62 -2.98 -5.44
CA ARG A 71 24.38 -3.65 -5.82
C ARG A 71 23.30 -3.42 -4.75
N PRO A 72 22.72 -2.21 -4.67
CA PRO A 72 21.71 -1.89 -3.66
C PRO A 72 20.47 -2.74 -3.86
N ARG A 73 20.10 -3.48 -2.82
CA ARG A 73 18.94 -4.36 -2.81
C ARG A 73 18.10 -4.17 -1.56
N VAL A 74 16.85 -3.76 -1.74
CA VAL A 74 15.87 -3.61 -0.67
C VAL A 74 14.81 -4.68 -0.87
N ARG A 75 14.51 -5.43 0.19
CA ARG A 75 13.42 -6.40 0.20
C ARG A 75 12.10 -5.71 0.51
N ARG A 76 12.11 -4.80 1.49
CA ARG A 76 10.92 -4.07 1.92
C ARG A 76 11.27 -2.69 2.48
N ILE A 77 10.39 -1.73 2.25
CA ILE A 77 10.33 -0.46 2.98
C ILE A 77 9.06 -0.44 3.81
N SER A 78 9.19 -0.21 5.12
CA SER A 78 8.09 -0.12 6.08
C SER A 78 7.77 1.34 6.40
N SER A 79 6.49 1.66 6.53
CA SER A 79 6.00 3.02 6.77
C SER A 79 6.55 4.05 5.77
N PRO A 80 6.44 3.84 4.44
CA PRO A 80 6.91 4.81 3.45
C PRO A 80 6.24 6.20 3.61
N THR A 81 5.05 6.26 4.23
CA THR A 81 4.37 7.50 4.63
C THR A 81 5.14 8.36 5.64
N GLU A 82 6.15 7.81 6.31
CA GLU A 82 7.09 8.55 7.17
C GLU A 82 8.33 9.04 6.42
N LEU A 83 8.56 8.56 5.18
CA LEU A 83 9.77 8.84 4.40
C LEU A 83 9.54 9.90 3.32
N ASP A 84 8.34 9.96 2.75
CA ASP A 84 8.00 10.93 1.71
C ASP A 84 6.49 11.25 1.71
N THR A 85 6.14 12.49 1.38
CA THR A 85 4.76 12.96 1.34
C THR A 85 3.95 12.34 0.21
N ILE A 86 4.56 11.84 -0.87
CA ILE A 86 3.85 11.17 -1.97
C ILE A 86 3.05 9.96 -1.49
N PHE A 87 3.60 9.20 -0.52
CA PHE A 87 2.92 8.04 0.03
C PHE A 87 1.74 8.43 0.91
N ARG A 88 1.77 9.63 1.51
CA ARG A 88 0.63 10.19 2.23
C ARG A 88 -0.43 10.69 1.25
N GLU A 89 -0.03 11.40 0.20
CA GLU A 89 -0.93 11.87 -0.87
C GLU A 89 -1.70 10.68 -1.46
N ILE A 90 -1.04 9.57 -1.75
CA ILE A 90 -1.71 8.35 -2.22
C ILE A 90 -2.64 7.74 -1.16
N ALA A 91 -2.20 7.66 0.10
CA ALA A 91 -2.97 6.99 1.15
C ALA A 91 -4.20 7.79 1.62
N PHE A 92 -4.14 9.12 1.57
CA PHE A 92 -5.13 10.01 2.19
C PHE A 92 -5.84 10.93 1.20
N ASP A 93 -5.17 11.34 0.11
CA ASP A 93 -5.68 12.37 -0.80
C ASP A 93 -6.06 11.80 -2.19
N SER A 94 -5.93 10.47 -2.37
CA SER A 94 -6.37 9.77 -3.59
C SER A 94 -7.66 8.99 -3.37
N ILE A 95 -8.24 8.53 -4.49
CA ILE A 95 -9.48 7.74 -4.54
C ILE A 95 -9.42 6.41 -3.74
N LEU A 96 -8.23 5.96 -3.33
CA LEU A 96 -8.07 4.70 -2.59
C LEU A 96 -8.80 4.70 -1.24
N GLY A 97 -8.88 5.85 -0.56
CA GLY A 97 -9.62 5.99 0.69
C GLY A 97 -11.13 5.79 0.50
N ASP A 98 -11.68 6.36 -0.56
CA ASP A 98 -13.11 6.25 -0.91
C ASP A 98 -13.47 4.82 -1.34
N ILE A 99 -12.63 4.19 -2.18
CA ILE A 99 -12.77 2.77 -2.55
C ILE A 99 -12.80 1.90 -1.29
N ALA A 100 -11.85 2.10 -0.37
CA ALA A 100 -11.80 1.34 0.87
C ALA A 100 -13.05 1.55 1.73
N ALA A 101 -13.54 2.78 1.84
CA ALA A 101 -14.75 3.12 2.57
C ALA A 101 -16.00 2.42 2.00
N GLU A 102 -16.14 2.35 0.68
CA GLU A 102 -17.26 1.67 0.03
C GLU A 102 -17.21 0.15 0.17
N LEU A 103 -16.02 -0.45 0.03
CA LEU A 103 -15.84 -1.90 0.24
C LEU A 103 -16.15 -2.32 1.68
N VAL A 104 -15.76 -1.51 2.67
CA VAL A 104 -16.06 -1.73 4.09
C VAL A 104 -17.49 -1.36 4.47
N GLY A 105 -18.12 -0.46 3.70
CA GLY A 105 -19.46 0.07 3.98
C GLY A 105 -19.49 1.15 5.07
N GLY A 106 -18.40 1.90 5.25
CA GLY A 106 -18.31 2.93 6.28
C GLY A 106 -16.96 3.64 6.36
N ALA A 107 -16.76 4.43 7.42
CA ALA A 107 -15.52 5.15 7.64
C ALA A 107 -14.33 4.19 7.83
N VAL A 108 -13.21 4.52 7.21
CA VAL A 108 -11.97 3.74 7.28
C VAL A 108 -10.86 4.51 8.00
N LYS A 109 -9.88 3.77 8.51
CA LYS A 109 -8.68 4.31 9.12
C LYS A 109 -7.46 3.69 8.43
N PHE A 110 -6.52 4.53 8.03
CA PHE A 110 -5.21 4.07 7.59
C PHE A 110 -4.47 3.38 8.75
N TYR A 111 -4.00 2.15 8.53
CA TYR A 111 -3.32 1.33 9.54
C TYR A 111 -1.81 1.29 9.34
N HIS A 112 -1.32 0.69 8.24
CA HIS A 112 0.09 0.72 7.84
C HIS A 112 0.23 0.60 6.32
N SER A 113 1.40 0.96 5.79
CA SER A 113 1.78 0.73 4.39
C SER A 113 3.19 0.17 4.29
N LYS A 114 3.46 -0.53 3.18
CA LYS A 114 4.74 -1.19 2.89
C LYS A 114 4.99 -1.18 1.39
N LEU A 115 6.24 -1.01 0.98
CA LEU A 115 6.70 -1.35 -0.37
C LEU A 115 7.40 -2.70 -0.29
N ASN A 116 6.92 -3.69 -1.05
CA ASN A 116 7.52 -5.02 -1.10
C ASN A 116 8.15 -5.23 -2.48
N PHE A 117 9.46 -5.38 -2.53
CA PHE A 117 10.20 -5.52 -3.79
C PHE A 117 10.47 -6.99 -4.09
N LYS A 118 10.24 -7.37 -5.35
CA LYS A 118 10.63 -8.66 -5.89
C LYS A 118 11.80 -8.45 -6.85
N SER A 119 13.01 -8.33 -6.31
CA SER A 119 14.20 -8.16 -7.14
C SER A 119 14.55 -9.47 -7.88
N PRO A 120 15.10 -9.38 -9.11
CA PRO A 120 15.67 -10.53 -9.80
C PRO A 120 16.70 -11.24 -8.91
N GLU A 121 16.85 -12.56 -9.04
CA GLU A 121 17.93 -13.35 -8.41
C GLU A 121 17.90 -13.40 -6.86
N GLY A 122 16.74 -13.17 -6.23
CA GLY A 122 16.66 -13.29 -4.77
C GLY A 122 15.47 -12.59 -4.13
N GLY A 123 14.26 -12.87 -4.62
CA GLY A 123 13.04 -12.55 -3.90
C GLY A 123 12.82 -13.52 -2.74
N ALA A 124 12.36 -13.04 -1.59
CA ALA A 124 11.89 -13.92 -0.53
C ALA A 124 10.52 -14.49 -0.95
N GLU A 125 10.39 -15.81 -0.94
CA GLU A 125 9.10 -16.45 -1.10
C GLU A 125 8.17 -16.02 0.04
N ILE A 126 6.92 -15.73 -0.31
CA ILE A 126 5.85 -15.47 0.65
C ILE A 126 4.90 -16.64 0.53
N GLY A 127 4.91 -17.53 1.52
CA GLY A 127 3.99 -18.65 1.58
C GLY A 127 2.53 -18.18 1.71
N TRP A 128 1.60 -19.08 1.38
CA TRP A 128 0.17 -18.85 1.58
C TRP A 128 -0.11 -18.47 3.04
N HIS A 129 -0.78 -17.34 3.23
CA HIS A 129 -1.20 -16.86 4.54
C HIS A 129 -2.43 -15.98 4.41
N GLN A 130 -3.14 -15.82 5.52
CA GLN A 130 -4.07 -14.72 5.72
C GLN A 130 -3.36 -13.64 6.53
N ASP A 131 -3.74 -12.38 6.30
CA ASP A 131 -3.18 -11.29 7.08
C ASP A 131 -3.85 -11.15 8.46
N TRP A 132 -5.12 -11.50 8.58
CA TRP A 132 -5.86 -11.39 9.85
C TRP A 132 -5.15 -12.03 11.07
N PRO A 133 -4.69 -13.30 11.00
CA PRO A 133 -4.10 -13.97 12.17
C PRO A 133 -2.84 -13.28 12.72
N VAL A 134 -2.15 -12.49 11.89
CA VAL A 134 -0.91 -11.79 12.28
C VAL A 134 -1.14 -10.32 12.63
N PHE A 135 -2.39 -9.84 12.55
CA PHE A 135 -2.83 -8.52 13.00
C PHE A 135 -4.16 -8.65 13.75
N PRO A 136 -4.16 -9.12 15.01
CA PRO A 136 -5.40 -9.38 15.73
C PRO A 136 -6.14 -8.07 15.98
N HIS A 137 -7.30 -7.92 15.35
CA HIS A 137 -8.27 -6.87 15.63
C HIS A 137 -9.55 -7.51 16.17
N THR A 138 -10.39 -6.72 16.82
CA THR A 138 -11.72 -7.17 17.27
C THR A 138 -12.78 -6.99 16.18
N ASN A 139 -12.49 -6.20 15.15
CA ASN A 139 -13.35 -5.98 13.99
C ASN A 139 -12.71 -6.60 12.74
N THR A 140 -13.43 -7.47 12.05
CA THR A 140 -12.98 -8.21 10.86
C THR A 140 -13.06 -7.41 9.56
N ASN A 141 -13.63 -6.20 9.58
CA ASN A 141 -13.71 -5.33 8.42
C ASN A 141 -12.37 -4.61 8.20
N LEU A 142 -11.39 -5.37 7.73
CA LEU A 142 -10.06 -4.89 7.37
C LEU A 142 -9.80 -5.11 5.89
N LEU A 143 -9.21 -4.10 5.26
CA LEU A 143 -8.64 -4.16 3.91
C LEU A 143 -7.12 -4.06 4.03
N ARG A 144 -6.39 -4.80 3.23
CA ARG A 144 -4.93 -4.79 3.27
C ARG A 144 -4.28 -4.98 1.92
#